data_AF-A0A4J1THL4-F1
#
_entry.id   AF-A0A4J1THL4-F1
#
_cell.length_a   1.000
_cell.length_b   1.000
_cell.length_c   1.000
_cell.angle_alpha   90.00
_cell.angle_beta   90.00
_cell.angle_gamma   90.00
#
_symmetry.space_group_name_H-M   'P 1'
#
loop_
_entity.id
_entity.type
_entity.pdbx_description
1 polymer ?
#
loop_
_entity_poly.entity_id
_entity_poly.type
_entity_poly.pdbx_seq_one_letter_code
_entity_poly.pdbx_strand_id
1 'polypeptide(L)' 'MKIVIAPDSFKESLTAQQVAEAIKRGFQQSIADVECLLCPVGDGG' A
#
# COMPACT_ATOMS: atom_id res chain seq x y z
N MET A 1 -9.61 -4.05 -12.23
CA MET A 1 -9.84 -4.76 -10.93
C MET A 1 -9.58 -3.78 -9.81
N LYS A 2 -10.35 -3.82 -8.71
CA LYS A 2 -10.17 -2.91 -7.57
C LYS A 2 -9.51 -3.61 -6.39
N ILE A 3 -8.39 -3.07 -5.90
CA ILE A 3 -7.59 -3.62 -4.81
C ILE A 3 -7.50 -2.59 -3.68
N VAL A 4 -7.78 -3.02 -2.45
CA VAL A 4 -7.54 -2.23 -1.25
C VAL A 4 -6.17 -2.59 -0.70
N ILE A 5 -5.32 -1.59 -0.47
CA ILE A 5 -3.97 -1.73 0.05
C ILE A 5 -3.96 -1.11 1.44
N ALA A 6 -4.05 -1.96 2.48
CA ALA A 6 -4.09 -1.54 3.88
C ALA A 6 -2.93 -2.11 4.69
N PRO A 7 -1.68 -1.66 4.45
CA PRO A 7 -0.51 -2.13 5.18
C PRO A 7 -0.29 -1.31 6.45
N ASP A 8 0.49 -1.89 7.36
CA ASP A 8 1.15 -1.18 8.45
C ASP A 8 2.57 -0.76 8.03
N SER A 9 3.18 0.08 8.86
CA SER A 9 4.57 0.49 8.76
C SER A 9 5.55 -0.68 8.91
N PHE A 10 6.72 -0.51 8.30
CA PHE A 10 7.89 -1.30 8.64
C PHE A 10 8.66 -0.53 9.71
N LYS A 11 8.68 -1.05 10.95
CA LYS A 11 9.34 -0.42 12.09
C LYS A 11 10.77 0.01 11.74
N GLU A 12 11.10 1.25 12.08
CA GLU A 12 12.39 1.88 11.82
C GLU A 12 12.81 1.94 10.32
N SER A 13 11.85 1.82 9.40
CA SER A 13 12.13 1.80 7.96
C SER A 13 11.16 2.63 7.13
N LEU A 14 9.94 2.11 6.90
CA LEU A 14 8.96 2.73 6.01
C LEU A 14 7.67 3.02 6.78
N THR A 15 7.09 4.19 6.57
CA THR A 15 5.74 4.49 7.08
C THR A 15 4.70 3.63 6.36
N ALA A 16 3.55 3.40 6.99
CA ALA A 16 2.44 2.65 6.38
C ALA A 16 2.05 3.20 4.99
N GLN A 17 2.08 4.54 4.83
CA GLN A 17 1.85 5.21 3.55
C GLN A 17 2.90 4.83 2.50
N GLN A 18 4.19 4.84 2.85
CA GLN A 18 5.27 4.48 1.93
C GLN A 18 5.18 3.01 1.50
N VAL A 19 4.80 2.12 2.42
CA VAL A 19 4.54 0.71 2.11
C VAL A 19 3.36 0.60 1.14
N ALA A 20 2.27 1.32 1.38
CA ALA A 20 1.08 1.30 0.52
C ALA A 20 1.39 1.77 -0.91
N GLU A 21 2.19 2.82 -1.04
CA GLU A 21 2.66 3.34 -2.33
C GLU A 21 3.58 2.35 -3.05
N ALA A 22 4.49 1.69 -2.33
CA ALA A 22 5.36 0.67 -2.91
C ALA A 22 4.57 -0.52 -3.47
N ILE A 23 3.58 -1.00 -2.72
CA ILE A 23 2.68 -2.08 -3.16
C ILE A 23 1.88 -1.66 -4.39
N LYS A 24 1.31 -0.43 -4.39
CA LYS A 24 0.58 0.10 -5.55
C LYS A 24 1.44 0.14 -6.80
N ARG A 25 2.68 0.62 -6.69
CA ARG A 25 3.62 0.65 -7.83
C ARG A 25 3.86 -0.75 -8.39
N GLY A 26 4.05 -1.76 -7.53
CA GLY A 26 4.19 -3.14 -7.95
C GLY A 26 2.96 -3.65 -8.72
N PHE A 27 1.76 -3.40 -8.21
CA PHE A 27 0.53 -3.80 -8.91
C PHE A 27 0.36 -3.10 -10.26
N GLN A 28 0.63 -1.80 -10.35
CA GLN A 28 0.54 -1.06 -11.60
C GLN A 28 1.54 -1.52 -12.67
N GLN A 29 2.65 -2.15 -12.26
CA GLN A 29 3.63 -2.73 -13.18
C GLN A 29 3.20 -4.10 -13.72
N SER A 30 2.42 -4.87 -12.95
CA SER A 30 2.05 -6.25 -13.30
C SER A 30 0.63 -6.40 -13.85
N ILE A 31 -0.28 -5.48 -13.52
CA ILE A 31 -1.70 -5.57 -13.85
C ILE A 31 -2.13 -4.29 -14.55
N ALA A 32 -2.52 -4.40 -15.82
CA ALA A 32 -3.13 -3.29 -16.56
C ALA A 32 -4.48 -2.91 -15.94
N ASP A 33 -4.78 -1.60 -15.92
CA ASP A 33 -6.05 -1.04 -15.44
C ASP A 33 -6.44 -1.47 -14.02
N VAL A 34 -5.44 -1.64 -13.14
CA VAL A 34 -5.66 -1.87 -11.72
C VAL A 34 -6.00 -0.57 -11.01
N GLU A 35 -7.11 -0.58 -10.26
CA GLU A 35 -7.52 0.53 -9.40
C GLU A 35 -7.10 0.20 -7.96
N CYS A 36 -6.19 0.99 -7.39
CA CYS A 36 -5.68 0.78 -6.04
C CYS A 36 -6.21 1.85 -5.09
N LEU A 37 -6.91 1.43 -4.05
CA LEU A 37 -7.30 2.27 -2.91
C LEU A 37 -6.30 2.09 -1.78
N LEU A 38 -5.57 3.15 -1.43
CA LEU A 38 -4.63 3.15 -0.31
C LEU A 38 -5.37 3.44 1.00
N CYS A 39 -5.19 2.58 1.99
CA CYS A 39 -5.77 2.71 3.32
C CYS A 39 -4.72 2.30 4.38
N PRO A 40 -3.60 3.05 4.49
CA PRO A 40 -2.56 2.75 5.48
C PRO A 40 -3.17 2.69 6.87
N VAL A 41 -2.82 1.65 7.62
CA VAL A 41 -3.34 1.37 8.96
C VAL A 41 -2.25 1.55 10.00
N GLY A 42 -2.67 1.91 11.20
CA GLY A 42 -1.85 1.94 12.40
C GLY A 42 -2.65 1.41 13.58
N ASP A 43 -1.97 0.83 14.57
CA ASP A 43 -2.58 0.21 15.75
C ASP A 43 -2.80 1.19 16.92
N GLY A 44 -2.41 2.45 16.76
CA GLY A 44 -2.58 3.51 17.76
C GLY A 44 -1.48 3.56 18.84
N GLY A 45 -0.35 2.87 18.60
CA GLY A 45 0.86 2.96 19.42
C GLY A 45 1.55 4.32 19.41
#